data_AF-A0AAD5TZ15-F1
#
_entry.id   AF-A0AAD5TZ15-F1
#
_cell.length_a   1.000
_cell.length_b   1.000
_cell.length_c   1.000
_cell.angle_alpha   90.00
_cell.angle_beta   90.00
_cell.angle_gamma   90.00
#
_symmetry.space_group_name_H-M   'P 1'
#
loop_
_entity.id
_entity.type
_entity.pdbx_description
1 polymer ?
#
loop_
_entity_poly.entity_id
_entity_poly.type
_entity_poly.pdbx_seq_one_letter_code
_entity_poly.pdbx_strand_id
1 'polypeptide(L)'
;MAFCSLPWKSAEVSDQRFKYYIDHFKHYWPMDRLKPILRTLIYNILNPNPVERFTIKNIIEDGWFKEIVICHDESLSEEENAKIRINHNHNCVKVI
;
A
#
# COMPACT_ATOMS: atom_id res chain seq x y z
N MET A 1 -8.48 -10.44 -7.42
CA MET A 1 -8.33 -9.61 -8.64
C MET A 1 -8.10 -8.17 -8.23
N ALA A 2 -6.91 -7.63 -8.52
CA ALA A 2 -6.56 -6.23 -8.26
C ALA A 2 -7.21 -5.32 -9.32
N PHE A 3 -7.62 -4.11 -8.93
CA PHE A 3 -8.05 -3.09 -9.88
C PHE A 3 -6.80 -2.56 -10.61
N CYS A 4 -6.64 -2.89 -11.90
CA CYS A 4 -5.54 -2.39 -12.74
C CYS A 4 -5.89 -1.08 -13.47
N SER A 5 -6.83 -0.28 -12.93
CA SER A 5 -7.19 1.01 -13.53
C SER A 5 -6.95 2.13 -12.54
N LEU A 6 -6.40 3.25 -13.04
CA LEU A 6 -6.24 4.46 -12.26
C LEU A 6 -7.60 4.94 -11.71
N PRO A 7 -7.66 5.38 -10.43
CA PRO A 7 -8.88 5.89 -9.81
C PRO A 7 -9.54 7.04 -10.59
N TRP A 8 -8.72 7.96 -11.12
CA TRP A 8 -9.10 9.08 -11.96
C TRP A 8 -7.95 9.44 -12.91
N LYS A 9 -8.23 10.23 -13.94
CA LYS A 9 -7.24 10.65 -14.94
C LYS A 9 -6.47 11.89 -14.48
N SER A 10 -7.18 12.86 -13.89
CA SER A 10 -6.59 14.08 -13.32
C SER A 10 -7.21 14.38 -11.96
N ALA A 11 -6.43 14.97 -11.04
CA ALA A 11 -6.90 15.41 -9.73
C ALA A 11 -7.55 16.81 -9.81
N GLU A 12 -8.46 16.96 -10.76
CA GLU A 12 -9.21 18.19 -11.03
C GLU A 12 -10.71 17.95 -10.85
N VAL A 13 -11.45 18.97 -10.44
CA VAL A 13 -12.91 18.90 -10.27
C VAL A 13 -13.63 18.66 -11.60
N SER A 14 -12.97 18.92 -12.72
CA SER A 14 -13.43 18.60 -14.08
C SER A 14 -13.52 17.09 -14.34
N ASP A 15 -12.69 16.29 -13.67
CA ASP A 15 -12.73 14.82 -13.74
C ASP A 15 -13.84 14.30 -12.82
N GLN A 16 -14.87 13.69 -13.42
CA GLN A 16 -16.02 13.16 -12.70
C GLN A 16 -15.65 12.13 -11.63
N ARG A 17 -14.59 11.34 -11.85
CA ARG A 17 -14.15 10.31 -10.89
C ARG A 17 -13.45 10.93 -9.70
N PHE A 18 -12.62 11.95 -9.94
CA PHE A 18 -11.98 12.69 -8.85
C PHE A 18 -13.01 13.48 -8.06
N LYS A 19 -13.94 14.18 -8.73
CA LYS A 19 -15.05 14.86 -8.06
C LYS A 19 -15.84 13.90 -7.16
N TYR A 20 -16.21 12.73 -7.67
CA TYR A 20 -16.91 11.72 -6.87
C TYR A 20 -16.09 11.26 -5.65
N TYR A 21 -14.77 11.12 -5.80
CA TYR A 21 -13.87 10.81 -4.69
C TYR A 21 -13.87 11.89 -3.60
N ILE A 22 -13.86 13.17 -3.99
CA ILE A 22 -13.96 14.30 -3.05
C ILE A 22 -15.30 14.25 -2.32
N ASP A 23 -16.40 14.11 -3.05
CA ASP A 23 -17.76 14.12 -2.50
C ASP A 23 -18.01 12.93 -1.55
N HIS A 24 -17.33 11.80 -1.78
CA HIS A 24 -17.45 10.56 -0.99
C HIS A 24 -16.14 10.20 -0.29
N PHE A 25 -15.41 11.20 0.21
CA PHE A 25 -14.14 10.97 0.89
C PHE A 25 -14.30 9.93 2.02
N LYS A 26 -13.33 9.00 2.11
CA LYS A 26 -13.34 7.80 2.98
C LYS A 26 -14.36 6.70 2.65
N HIS A 27 -15.25 6.92 1.68
CA HIS A 27 -16.29 5.97 1.26
C HIS A 27 -16.26 5.76 -0.27
N TYR A 28 -15.06 5.69 -0.83
CA TYR A 28 -14.84 5.52 -2.26
C TYR A 28 -14.68 4.04 -2.61
N TRP A 29 -15.67 3.50 -3.33
CA TRP A 29 -15.79 2.07 -3.63
C TRP A 29 -14.52 1.40 -4.20
N PRO A 30 -13.73 2.05 -5.08
CA PRO A 30 -12.46 1.46 -5.54
C PRO A 30 -11.44 1.15 -4.44
N MET A 31 -11.50 1.85 -3.31
CA MET A 31 -10.61 1.63 -2.16
C MET A 31 -11.15 0.57 -1.19
N ASP A 32 -12.41 0.15 -1.31
CA ASP A 32 -13.03 -0.82 -0.40
C ASP A 32 -12.47 -2.23 -0.52
N ARG A 33 -11.77 -2.52 -1.63
CA ARG A 33 -11.07 -3.79 -1.82
C ARG A 33 -9.74 -3.88 -1.07
N LEU A 34 -9.23 -2.75 -0.58
CA LEU A 34 -7.99 -2.71 0.19
C LEU A 34 -8.23 -3.23 1.61
N LYS A 35 -7.20 -3.86 2.20
CA LYS A 35 -7.22 -4.21 3.63
C LYS A 35 -7.50 -2.95 4.46
N PRO A 36 -8.29 -3.02 5.56
CA PRO A 36 -8.65 -1.84 6.34
C PRO A 36 -7.47 -0.96 6.75
N ILE A 37 -6.35 -1.57 7.17
CA ILE A 37 -5.14 -0.83 7.59
C ILE A 37 -4.50 -0.06 6.42
N LEU A 38 -4.35 -0.70 5.26
CA LEU A 38 -3.83 -0.05 4.04
C LEU A 38 -4.79 1.01 3.52
N ARG A 39 -6.10 0.74 3.55
CA ARG A 39 -7.14 1.69 3.11
C ARG A 39 -7.04 3.00 3.90
N THR A 40 -6.84 2.92 5.21
CA THR A 40 -6.64 4.09 6.07
C THR A 40 -5.42 4.91 5.65
N LEU A 41 -4.27 4.24 5.45
CA LEU A 41 -3.05 4.91 4.98
C LEU A 41 -3.26 5.62 3.63
N ILE A 42 -3.88 4.94 2.67
CA ILE A 42 -4.15 5.50 1.33
C ILE A 42 -5.06 6.74 1.40
N TYR A 43 -6.10 6.72 2.25
CA TYR A 43 -6.95 7.91 2.43
C TYR A 43 -6.19 9.10 3.05
N ASN A 44 -5.23 8.84 3.94
CA ASN A 44 -4.39 9.88 4.51
C ASN A 44 -3.39 10.45 3.48
N ILE A 45 -2.88 9.62 2.57
CA ILE A 45 -1.99 10.03 1.46
C ILE A 45 -2.77 10.84 0.42
N LEU A 46 -3.99 10.41 0.09
CA LEU A 46 -4.82 11.04 -0.92
C LEU A 46 -5.75 12.14 -0.36
N ASN A 47 -5.48 12.62 0.87
CA ASN A 47 -6.29 13.67 1.48
C ASN A 47 -6.38 14.89 0.54
N PRO A 48 -7.61 15.32 0.17
CA PRO A 48 -7.83 16.50 -0.65
C PRO A 48 -7.25 17.78 -0.05
N ASN A 49 -7.28 17.90 1.28
CA ASN A 49 -6.64 18.99 2.00
C ASN A 49 -5.13 18.69 2.12
N PRO A 50 -4.25 19.47 1.45
CA PRO A 50 -2.81 19.21 1.49
C PRO A 50 -2.20 19.40 2.89
N VAL A 51 -2.81 20.23 3.76
CA VAL A 51 -2.32 20.48 5.13
C VAL A 51 -2.54 19.25 6.01
N GLU A 52 -3.61 18.51 5.79
CA GLU A 52 -3.94 17.29 6.52
C GLU A 52 -3.37 16.02 5.85
N ARG A 53 -2.71 16.16 4.71
CA ARG A 53 -2.11 15.05 3.99
C ARG A 53 -0.92 14.50 4.76
N PHE A 54 -0.81 13.18 4.81
CA PHE A 54 0.33 12.54 5.45
C PHE A 54 1.65 12.96 4.80
N THR A 55 2.60 13.35 5.65
CA THR A 55 3.99 13.56 5.26
C THR A 55 4.69 12.22 5.07
N ILE A 56 5.84 12.21 4.41
CA ILE A 56 6.67 11.02 4.28
C ILE A 56 7.02 10.41 5.65
N LYS A 57 7.31 11.26 6.64
CA LYS A 57 7.59 10.81 8.01
C LYS A 57 6.40 10.03 8.59
N ASN A 58 5.19 10.56 8.45
CA ASN A 58 3.98 9.87 8.92
C ASN A 58 3.75 8.55 8.21
N ILE A 59 4.05 8.46 6.90
CA ILE A 59 3.91 7.24 6.11
C ILE A 59 4.87 6.15 6.60
N ILE A 60 6.14 6.50 6.84
CA ILE A 60 7.14 5.54 7.35
C ILE A 60 6.77 5.06 8.77
N GLU A 61 6.14 5.92 9.56
CA GLU A 61 5.71 5.59 10.91
C GLU A 61 4.43 4.73 10.95
N ASP A 62 3.71 4.61 9.83
CA ASP A 62 2.45 3.88 9.72
C ASP A 62 2.60 2.37 9.97
N GLY A 63 1.60 1.78 10.64
CA GLY A 63 1.60 0.37 10.99
C GLY A 63 1.65 -0.56 9.78
N TRP A 64 0.89 -0.25 8.71
CA TRP A 64 0.93 -1.05 7.49
C TRP A 64 2.29 -0.97 6.82
N PHE A 65 2.91 0.23 6.81
CA PHE A 65 4.22 0.41 6.21
C PHE A 65 5.32 -0.39 6.95
N LYS A 66 5.27 -0.40 8.28
CA LYS A 66 6.19 -1.18 9.15
C LYS A 66 5.97 -2.70 9.11
N GLU A 67 4.81 -3.15 8.62
CA GLU A 67 4.53 -4.57 8.38
C GLU A 67 5.15 -5.09 7.08
N ILE A 68 5.67 -4.20 6.22
CA ILE A 68 6.33 -4.62 4.99
C ILE A 68 7.64 -5.33 5.38
N VAL A 69 7.76 -6.56 4.92
CA VAL A 69 8.94 -7.40 5.12
C VAL A 69 9.50 -7.74 3.75
N ILE A 70 10.81 -7.61 3.59
CA ILE A 70 11.53 -8.05 2.41
C ILE A 70 12.37 -9.27 2.79
N CYS A 71 12.22 -10.35 2.04
CA CYS A 71 13.11 -11.49 2.14
C CYS A 71 14.27 -11.26 1.17
N HIS A 72 15.50 -11.36 1.68
CA HIS A 72 16.68 -11.37 0.82
C HIS A 72 16.87 -12.81 0.33
N ASP A 73 16.78 -13.00 -0.99
CA ASP A 73 17.34 -14.19 -1.63
C ASP A 73 18.86 -14.03 -1.63
N GLU A 74 19.50 -14.41 -0.53
CA GLU A 74 20.90 -14.84 -0.66
C GLU A 74 20.87 -16.03 -1.63
N SER A 75 21.64 -15.96 -2.72
CA SER A 75 21.74 -17.05 -3.69
C SER A 75 22.37 -18.27 -3.03
N LEU A 76 21.54 -19.06 -2.35
CA LEU A 76 21.94 -20.33 -1.77
C LEU A 76 22.08 -21.36 -2.89
N SER A 77 23.08 -22.22 -2.74
CA SER A 77 23.38 -23.28 -3.71
C SER A 77 22.17 -24.22 -3.89
N GLU A 78 22.05 -24.87 -5.06
CA GLU A 78 20.88 -25.69 -5.43
C GLU A 78 20.51 -26.77 -4.40
N GLU A 79 21.49 -27.27 -3.63
CA GLU A 79 21.30 -28.28 -2.59
C GLU A 79 20.63 -27.74 -1.31
N GLU A 80 20.78 -26.45 -1.02
CA GLU A 80 20.18 -25.80 0.16
C GLU A 80 18.72 -25.42 -0.10
N ASN A 81 18.38 -25.03 -1.34
CA ASN A 81 17.02 -24.67 -1.75
C ASN A 81 16.02 -25.84 -1.63
N ALA A 82 16.48 -27.09 -1.79
CA ALA A 82 15.63 -28.27 -1.65
C ALA A 82 15.18 -28.54 -0.20
N LYS A 83 15.95 -28.09 0.80
CA LYS A 83 15.66 -28.29 2.22
C LYS A 83 14.74 -27.19 2.80
N ILE A 84 14.70 -26.01 2.20
CA ILE A 84 14.00 -24.84 2.77
C ILE A 84 12.51 -24.80 2.42
N ARG A 85 12.04 -25.52 1.39
CA ARG A 85 10.60 -25.61 1.03
C ARG A 85 9.68 -26.13 2.15
N ILE A 86 10.23 -26.64 3.26
CA ILE A 86 9.48 -27.14 4.42
C ILE A 86 9.47 -26.13 5.59
N ASN A 87 10.39 -25.17 5.64
CA ASN A 87 10.47 -24.15 6.68
C ASN A 87 10.62 -22.76 6.06
N HIS A 88 9.50 -22.02 5.95
CA HIS A 88 9.45 -20.60 5.59
C HIS A 88 10.10 -19.72 6.68
N ASN A 89 11.40 -19.88 6.89
CA ASN A 89 12.20 -19.00 7.73
C ASN A 89 13.41 -18.53 6.93
N HIS A 90 13.15 -17.93 5.77
CA HIS A 90 14.15 -17.09 5.12
C HIS A 90 14.31 -15.81 5.93
N ASN A 91 15.52 -15.25 5.93
CA ASN A 91 15.96 -14.10 6.70
C ASN A 91 15.24 -12.82 6.22
N CYS A 92 13.95 -12.72 6.55
CA CYS A 92 13.08 -11.66 6.10
C CYS A 92 13.19 -10.49 7.08
N VAL A 93 13.72 -9.37 6.61
CA VAL A 93 13.99 -8.17 7.42
C VAL A 93 12.88 -7.14 7.18
N LYS A 94 12.48 -6.44 8.25
CA LYS A 94 11.56 -5.31 8.12
C LYS A 94 12.22 -4.18 7.33
N VAL A 95 11.45 -3.51 6.49
CA VAL A 95 11.99 -2.52 5.55
C VAL A 95 12.65 -1.33 6.27
N ILE A 96 12.22 -0.98 7.49
CA ILE A 96 12.79 0.09 8.34
C ILE A 96 12.56 -0.24 9.82
#